data_AF-A0A6A4GUJ6-F1
#
_entry.id   AF-A0A6A4GUJ6-F1
#
_cell.length_a   1.000
_cell.length_b   1.000
_cell.length_c   1.000
_cell.angle_alpha   90.00
_cell.angle_beta   90.00
_cell.angle_gamma   90.00
#
_symmetry.space_group_name_H-M   'P 1'
#
loop_
_entity.id
_entity.type
_entity.pdbx_description
1 polymer ?
#
loop_
_entity_poly.entity_id
_entity_poly.type
_entity_poly.pdbx_seq_one_letter_code
_entity_poly.pdbx_strand_id
1 'polypeptide(L)'
;MWTANWWWETQDKLPDGVTIAPIIIASDETQLSTFSSDKKVKPSSWAWILLGYIPVSKLTCYSKEKCSDCGCQIFHDCMRKIPKTLIDKDLEPTEMACTDGFLCSFPALLAAYINDYPDQCCIACCK
;
A
#
# COMPACT_ATOMS: atom_id res chain seq x y z
N MET A 1 -7.54 17.75 -7.16
CA MET A 1 -7.96 16.49 -7.80
C MET A 1 -9.10 15.91 -6.96
N TRP A 2 -10.34 15.93 -7.44
CA TRP A 2 -11.50 15.45 -6.68
C TRP A 2 -11.73 13.98 -7.02
N THR A 3 -11.09 13.09 -6.26
CA THR A 3 -11.13 11.64 -6.48
C THR A 3 -12.51 11.04 -6.23
N ALA A 4 -13.40 11.73 -5.50
CA ALA A 4 -14.74 11.25 -5.19
C ALA A 4 -15.61 10.96 -6.43
N ASN A 5 -15.60 11.84 -7.44
CA ASN A 5 -16.38 11.60 -8.67
C ASN A 5 -15.83 10.41 -9.46
N TRP A 6 -14.51 10.25 -9.47
CA TRP A 6 -13.85 9.15 -10.17
C TRP A 6 -14.23 7.78 -9.58
N TRP A 7 -14.43 7.67 -8.27
CA TRP A 7 -14.91 6.44 -7.64
C TRP A 7 -16.32 6.06 -8.11
N TRP A 8 -17.23 7.03 -8.18
CA TRP A 8 -18.57 6.82 -8.72
C TRP A 8 -18.54 6.41 -10.20
N GLU A 9 -17.78 7.13 -11.02
CA GLU A 9 -17.62 6.81 -12.44
C GLU A 9 -16.98 5.43 -12.68
N THR A 10 -16.14 4.95 -11.76
CA THR A 10 -15.52 3.62 -11.85
C THR A 10 -16.50 2.54 -11.38
N GLN A 11 -17.28 2.82 -10.33
CA GLN A 11 -18.32 1.94 -9.82
C GLN A 11 -19.43 1.73 -10.86
N ASP A 12 -19.83 2.78 -11.59
CA ASP A 12 -20.86 2.72 -12.63
C ASP A 12 -20.47 1.86 -13.85
N LYS A 13 -19.19 1.54 -14.01
CA LYS A 13 -18.70 0.65 -15.09
C LYS A 13 -18.81 -0.83 -14.73
N LEU A 14 -19.07 -1.15 -13.47
CA LEU A 14 -19.20 -2.52 -12.99
C LEU A 14 -20.66 -3.00 -13.09
N PRO A 15 -20.88 -4.31 -13.24
CA PRO A 15 -22.24 -4.84 -13.30
C PRO A 15 -22.96 -4.69 -11.95
N ASP A 16 -24.29 -4.67 -12.01
CA ASP A 16 -25.14 -4.57 -10.83
C ASP A 16 -24.82 -5.68 -9.81
N GLY A 17 -24.72 -5.29 -8.54
CA GLY A 17 -24.37 -6.21 -7.43
C GLY A 17 -22.88 -6.38 -7.17
N VAL A 18 -22.01 -5.73 -7.95
CA VAL A 18 -20.56 -5.67 -7.70
C VAL A 18 -20.21 -4.34 -7.03
N THR A 19 -19.38 -4.37 -5.98
CA THR A 19 -18.96 -3.15 -5.27
C THR A 19 -17.44 -3.07 -5.20
N ILE A 20 -16.86 -1.91 -5.51
CA ILE A 20 -15.42 -1.72 -5.41
C ILE A 20 -15.00 -1.72 -3.94
N ALA A 21 -13.98 -2.52 -3.61
CA ALA A 21 -13.31 -2.48 -2.32
C ALA A 21 -12.04 -1.62 -2.42
N PRO A 22 -12.01 -0.39 -1.87
CA PRO A 22 -10.81 0.44 -1.90
C PRO A 22 -9.74 -0.12 -0.96
N ILE A 23 -8.53 -0.37 -1.49
CA ILE A 23 -7.36 -0.74 -0.71
C ILE A 23 -6.56 0.51 -0.39
N ILE A 24 -6.24 0.73 0.88
CA ILE A 24 -5.30 1.77 1.33
C ILE A 24 -4.02 1.08 1.78
N ILE A 25 -2.90 1.49 1.19
CA ILE A 25 -1.57 1.05 1.62
C ILE A 25 -0.97 2.17 2.46
N ALA A 26 -0.31 1.82 3.55
CA ALA A 26 0.51 2.75 4.32
C ALA A 26 1.91 2.15 4.51
N SER A 27 2.92 2.99 4.43
CA SER A 27 4.29 2.67 4.82
C SER A 27 4.66 3.54 6.02
N ASP A 28 5.32 2.94 7.01
CA ASP A 28 5.90 3.64 8.15
C ASP A 28 7.24 2.98 8.47
N GLU A 29 8.24 3.77 8.86
CA GLU A 29 9.51 3.24 9.33
C GLU A 29 9.30 2.56 10.70
N THR A 30 9.17 1.24 10.70
CA THR A 30 9.08 0.49 11.96
C THR A 30 10.46 0.10 12.47
N GLN A 31 10.87 0.59 13.63
CA GLN A 31 12.05 0.07 14.34
C GLN A 31 11.76 -1.37 14.82
N LEU A 32 12.51 -2.34 14.30
CA LEU A 32 12.25 -3.77 14.52
C LEU A 32 12.76 -4.32 15.87
N SER A 33 13.57 -3.58 16.65
CA SER A 33 13.77 -3.88 18.09
C SER A 33 14.61 -2.82 18.83
N THR A 34 14.15 -2.44 20.02
CA THR A 34 14.97 -2.35 21.24
C THR A 34 14.08 -2.88 22.35
N PHE A 35 14.61 -3.73 23.23
CA PHE A 35 13.85 -4.35 24.32
C PHE A 35 12.81 -3.40 24.95
N SER A 36 11.53 -3.77 24.80
CA SER A 36 10.35 -3.12 25.40
C SER A 36 10.01 -1.70 24.92
N SER A 37 8.73 -1.52 24.56
CA SER A 37 8.02 -0.26 24.32
C SER A 37 8.25 0.41 22.95
N ASP A 38 7.53 -0.09 21.93
CA ASP A 38 6.75 0.72 20.96
C ASP A 38 6.39 -0.12 19.72
N LYS A 39 5.29 -0.86 19.85
CA LYS A 39 4.66 -1.56 18.72
C LYS A 39 3.85 -0.53 17.91
N LYS A 40 4.40 -0.02 16.80
CA LYS A 40 3.68 0.93 15.92
C LYS A 40 2.84 0.30 14.81
N VAL A 41 2.79 -1.03 14.71
CA VAL A 41 1.67 -1.71 14.05
C VAL A 41 1.02 -2.56 15.12
N LYS A 42 -0.13 -2.11 15.63
CA LYS A 42 -1.06 -2.95 16.40
C LYS A 42 -2.01 -3.59 15.39
N PRO A 43 -1.73 -4.81 14.88
CA PRO A 43 -2.72 -5.56 14.09
C PRO A 43 -3.98 -5.91 14.91
N SER A 44 -4.01 -5.58 16.21
CA SER A 44 -5.12 -5.86 17.13
C SER A 44 -6.41 -5.08 16.85
N SER A 45 -6.41 -4.11 15.93
CA SER A 45 -7.60 -3.31 15.60
C SER A 45 -8.32 -3.76 14.32
N TRP A 46 -7.93 -4.88 13.69
CA TRP A 46 -8.56 -5.42 12.48
C TRP A 46 -8.58 -4.47 11.26
N ALA A 47 -7.94 -3.30 11.33
CA ALA A 47 -8.01 -2.25 10.32
C ALA A 47 -6.86 -2.29 9.31
N TRP A 48 -5.71 -2.88 9.66
CA TRP A 48 -4.52 -2.94 8.80
C TRP A 48 -3.91 -4.34 8.78
N ILE A 49 -3.54 -4.79 7.59
CA ILE A 49 -2.85 -6.07 7.37
C ILE A 49 -1.41 -5.75 6.93
N LEU A 50 -0.43 -6.42 7.53
CA LEU A 50 0.97 -6.28 7.13
C LEU A 50 1.16 -6.89 5.72
N LEU A 51 1.52 -6.05 4.75
CA LEU A 51 1.73 -6.48 3.37
C LEU A 51 3.17 -6.93 3.09
N GLY A 52 4.17 -6.29 3.70
CA GLY A 52 5.58 -6.62 3.52
C GLY A 52 6.51 -5.69 4.30
N TYR A 53 7.77 -6.10 4.41
CA TYR A 53 8.83 -5.28 5.03
C TYR A 53 9.66 -4.60 3.95
N ILE A 54 9.95 -3.31 4.13
CA ILE A 54 10.87 -2.54 3.29
C ILE A 54 12.24 -2.48 4.02
N PRO A 55 13.34 -2.86 3.36
CA PRO A 55 14.64 -2.91 4.02
C PRO A 55 15.22 -1.52 4.26
N VAL A 56 15.43 -1.16 5.53
CA VAL A 56 16.18 0.04 5.93
C VAL A 56 17.66 -0.32 5.95
N SER A 57 18.35 -0.14 4.82
CA SER A 57 19.79 -0.43 4.72
C SER A 57 20.59 0.87 4.77
N LYS A 58 21.61 0.91 5.64
CA LYS A 58 22.52 2.08 5.74
C LYS A 58 23.44 2.25 4.53
N LEU A 59 23.39 1.30 3.58
CA LEU A 59 24.10 1.31 2.30
C LEU A 59 25.57 1.77 2.41
N THR A 60 26.26 1.31 3.45
CA THR A 60 27.64 1.71 3.79
C THR A 60 28.67 1.28 2.74
N CYS A 61 28.28 0.42 1.81
CA CYS A 61 29.07 0.01 0.66
C CYS A 61 29.11 1.05 -0.48
N TYR A 62 28.28 2.11 -0.42
CA TYR A 62 28.25 3.18 -1.42
C TYR A 62 28.84 4.49 -0.88
N SER A 63 29.29 5.37 -1.79
CA SER A 63 29.64 6.74 -1.43
C SER A 63 28.40 7.48 -0.92
N LYS A 64 28.57 8.49 -0.05
CA LYS A 64 27.45 9.27 0.50
C LYS A 64 26.54 9.85 -0.58
N GLU A 65 27.11 10.23 -1.73
CA GLU A 65 26.39 10.74 -2.89
C GLU A 65 25.48 9.68 -3.53
N LYS A 66 25.95 8.44 -3.69
CA LYS A 66 25.18 7.34 -4.32
C LYS A 66 24.25 6.62 -3.34
N CYS A 67 24.48 6.78 -2.04
CA CYS A 67 23.72 6.12 -0.98
C CYS A 67 22.24 6.49 -1.04
N SER A 68 21.92 7.76 -1.26
CA SER A 68 20.52 8.23 -1.40
C SER A 68 19.83 7.63 -2.63
N ASP A 69 20.50 7.67 -3.79
CA ASP A 69 19.95 7.14 -5.04
C ASP A 69 19.72 5.63 -4.97
N CYS A 70 20.67 4.89 -4.42
CA CYS A 70 20.53 3.45 -4.19
C CYS A 70 19.41 3.15 -3.17
N GLY A 71 19.22 3.99 -2.16
CA GLY A 71 18.11 3.90 -1.21
C GLY A 71 16.76 4.03 -1.90
N CYS A 72 16.55 5.10 -2.69
CA CYS A 72 15.30 5.24 -3.44
C CYS A 72 15.13 4.08 -4.44
N GLN A 73 16.19 3.57 -5.10
CA GLN A 73 16.08 2.43 -6.02
C GLN A 73 15.56 1.16 -5.33
N ILE A 74 16.10 0.84 -4.15
CA ILE A 74 15.63 -0.31 -3.36
C ILE A 74 14.16 -0.10 -2.95
N PHE A 75 13.81 1.11 -2.54
CA PHE A 75 12.44 1.47 -2.21
C PHE A 75 11.50 1.27 -3.42
N HIS A 76 11.87 1.74 -4.60
CA HIS A 76 11.09 1.53 -5.83
C HIS A 76 10.94 0.04 -6.19
N ASP A 77 12.01 -0.75 -6.03
CA ASP A 77 11.96 -2.18 -6.29
C ASP A 77 11.03 -2.90 -5.30
N CYS A 78 11.02 -2.48 -4.03
CA CYS A 78 10.07 -2.97 -3.03
C CYS A 78 8.64 -2.56 -3.38
N MET A 79 8.39 -1.29 -3.69
CA MET A 79 7.07 -0.79 -4.08
C MET A 79 6.55 -1.38 -5.40
N ARG A 80 7.43 -1.91 -6.24
CA ARG A 80 7.04 -2.69 -7.42
C ARG A 80 6.69 -4.13 -7.08
N LYS A 81 7.41 -4.76 -6.15
CA LYS A 81 7.27 -6.20 -5.84
C LYS A 81 6.16 -6.49 -4.83
N ILE A 82 6.07 -5.68 -3.77
CA ILE A 82 5.17 -5.91 -2.64
C ILE A 82 3.69 -5.88 -3.07
N PRO A 83 3.19 -4.82 -3.74
CA PRO A 83 1.79 -4.77 -4.16
C PRO A 83 1.54 -5.52 -5.47
N LYS A 84 2.54 -6.16 -6.10
CA LYS A 84 2.39 -6.77 -7.42
C LYS A 84 1.23 -7.76 -7.49
N THR A 85 1.11 -8.62 -6.48
CA THR A 85 0.03 -9.61 -6.40
C THR A 85 -1.35 -8.99 -6.16
N LEU A 86 -1.41 -7.79 -5.59
CA LEU A 86 -2.65 -7.03 -5.44
C LEU A 86 -3.03 -6.37 -6.76
N ILE A 87 -2.06 -5.80 -7.47
CA ILE A 87 -2.26 -5.13 -8.77
C ILE A 87 -2.62 -6.15 -9.86
N ASP A 88 -1.95 -7.31 -9.89
CA ASP A 88 -2.23 -8.36 -10.87
C ASP A 88 -3.64 -8.96 -10.69
N LYS A 89 -4.22 -8.82 -9.50
CA LYS A 89 -5.60 -9.20 -9.16
C LYS A 89 -6.58 -8.03 -9.18
N ASP A 90 -6.10 -6.84 -9.53
CA ASP A 90 -6.93 -5.65 -9.57
C ASP A 90 -8.04 -5.89 -10.60
N LEU A 91 -9.30 -5.68 -10.18
CA LEU A 91 -10.52 -5.99 -10.92
C LEU A 91 -10.93 -7.47 -11.01
N GLU A 92 -10.15 -8.44 -10.50
CA GLU A 92 -10.66 -9.81 -10.34
C GLU A 92 -11.70 -9.84 -9.20
N PRO A 93 -12.97 -10.17 -9.48
CA PRO A 93 -14.00 -10.11 -8.48
C PRO A 93 -13.74 -11.21 -7.43
N THR A 94 -13.50 -10.80 -6.18
CA THR A 94 -13.38 -11.74 -5.06
C THR A 94 -14.70 -11.80 -4.32
N GLU A 95 -15.24 -13.00 -4.12
CA GLU A 95 -16.44 -13.18 -3.32
C GLU A 95 -16.12 -12.91 -1.85
N MET A 96 -16.86 -11.98 -1.24
CA MET A 96 -16.81 -11.73 0.20
C MET A 96 -18.21 -11.74 0.78
N ALA A 97 -18.33 -12.22 2.01
CA ALA A 97 -19.58 -12.16 2.76
C ALA A 97 -19.90 -10.70 3.09
N CYS A 98 -21.05 -10.24 2.61
CA CYS A 98 -21.60 -8.95 2.98
C CYS A 98 -22.29 -9.05 4.36
N THR A 99 -22.50 -7.90 5.00
CA THR A 99 -23.13 -7.82 6.33
C THR A 99 -24.60 -8.27 6.35
N ASP A 100 -25.22 -8.40 5.18
CA ASP A 100 -26.58 -8.91 4.99
C ASP A 100 -26.64 -10.45 4.85
N GLY A 101 -25.48 -11.12 4.87
CA GLY A 101 -25.38 -12.58 4.76
C GLY A 101 -25.31 -13.10 3.31
N PHE A 102 -25.33 -12.22 2.31
CA PHE A 102 -25.14 -12.60 0.91
C PHE A 102 -23.65 -12.57 0.52
N LEU A 103 -23.29 -13.39 -0.47
CA LEU A 103 -21.98 -13.29 -1.11
C LEU A 103 -22.06 -12.19 -2.17
N CYS A 104 -21.25 -11.15 -1.98
CA CYS A 104 -21.11 -10.07 -2.94
C CYS A 104 -19.73 -10.15 -3.59
N SER A 105 -19.66 -9.72 -4.84
CA SER A 105 -18.41 -9.70 -5.59
C SER A 105 -17.73 -8.35 -5.42
N PHE A 106 -16.47 -8.37 -4.98
CA PHE A 106 -15.70 -7.16 -4.70
C PHE A 106 -14.37 -7.18 -5.45
N PRO A 107 -14.25 -6.44 -6.57
CA PRO A 107 -12.95 -6.10 -7.13
C PRO A 107 -12.22 -5.15 -6.17
N ALA A 108 -10.98 -5.48 -5.85
CA ALA A 108 -10.18 -4.67 -4.94
C ALA A 108 -9.26 -3.73 -5.72
N LEU A 109 -9.43 -2.43 -5.51
CA LEU A 109 -8.75 -1.37 -6.28
C LEU A 109 -7.87 -0.54 -5.36
N LEU A 110 -6.63 -0.27 -5.76
CA LEU A 110 -5.73 0.58 -4.97
C LEU A 110 -6.24 2.02 -4.93
N ALA A 111 -6.63 2.48 -3.75
CA ALA A 111 -7.27 3.77 -3.53
C ALA A 111 -6.28 4.88 -3.16
N ALA A 112 -5.37 4.58 -2.25
CA ALA A 112 -4.40 5.54 -1.75
C ALA A 112 -3.16 4.83 -1.22
N TYR A 113 -2.03 5.53 -1.33
CA TYR A 113 -0.79 5.18 -0.65
C TYR A 113 -0.40 6.32 0.27
N ILE A 114 -0.40 6.04 1.58
CA ILE A 114 -0.06 6.99 2.63
C ILE A 114 1.41 6.79 2.97
N ASN A 115 2.20 7.85 2.86
CA ASN A 115 3.60 7.83 3.25
C ASN A 115 4.05 9.18 3.82
N ASP A 116 5.19 9.20 4.50
CA ASP A 116 5.82 10.41 5.01
C ASP A 116 6.48 11.25 3.89
N TYR A 117 6.85 12.49 4.21
CA TYR A 117 7.33 13.45 3.21
C TYR A 117 8.63 12.99 2.49
N PRO A 118 9.66 12.48 3.19
CA PRO A 118 10.86 11.96 2.53
C PRO A 118 10.55 10.86 1.51
N ASP A 119 9.70 9.89 1.87
CA ASP A 119 9.36 8.82 0.95
C ASP A 119 8.46 9.29 -0.19
N GLN A 120 7.56 10.26 0.05
CA GLN A 120 6.81 10.93 -1.02
C GLN A 120 7.75 11.56 -2.06
N CYS A 121 8.85 12.16 -1.63
CA CYS A 121 9.88 12.68 -2.52
C CYS A 121 10.57 11.56 -3.32
N CYS A 122 10.95 10.45 -2.70
CA CYS A 122 11.48 9.28 -3.44
C CYS A 122 10.46 8.76 -4.46
N ILE A 123 9.18 8.59 -4.09
CA ILE A 123 8.12 8.10 -4.99
C ILE A 123 7.95 9.02 -6.21
N ALA A 124 7.88 10.33 -5.97
CA ALA A 124 7.69 11.33 -7.01
C ALA A 124 8.96 11.57 -7.83
N CYS A 125 10.07 10.89 -7.53
CA CYS A 125 11.40 11.15 -8.09
C CYS A 125 11.80 12.63 -7.97
N CYS A 126 11.39 13.28 -6.88
CA CYS A 126 11.61 14.69 -6.60
C CYS A 126 12.77 14.87 -5.61
N LYS A 127 13.55 15.94 -5.78
CA LYS A 127 14.66 16.33 -4.89
C LYS A 127 14.26 17.46 -3.97
#